data_AF-A0A484I8J9-F1
#
_entry.id   AF-A0A484I8J9-F1
#
_cell.length_a   1.000
_cell.length_b   1.000
_cell.length_c   1.000
_cell.angle_alpha   90.00
_cell.angle_beta   90.00
_cell.angle_gamma   90.00
#
_symmetry.space_group_name_H-M   'P 1'
#
loop_
_entity.id
_entity.type
_entity.pdbx_description
1 polymer ?
#
loop_
_entity_poly.entity_id
_entity_poly.type
_entity_poly.pdbx_seq_one_letter_code
_entity_poly.pdbx_strand_id
1 'polypeptide(L)'
;MIDHSSCDPRVKAYKNGKTFDQCRTEARALVTKLINESVTSTNAVTTATNDNKEITWNQILEIANHDEIVYKLILKYFRQMGYDIGNYKRPRVVKLDSGNK
;
A
#
# COMPACT_ATOMS: atom_id res chain seq x y z
N MET A 1 -1.94 38.93 10.15
CA MET A 1 -3.08 38.02 10.41
C MET A 1 -2.56 36.61 10.19
N ILE A 2 -2.25 35.90 11.27
CA ILE A 2 -1.80 34.51 11.21
C ILE A 2 -3.07 33.68 11.26
N ASP A 3 -3.43 33.09 10.12
CA ASP A 3 -4.58 32.21 9.99
C ASP A 3 -4.28 30.93 10.79
N HIS A 4 -4.69 30.92 12.05
CA HIS A 4 -4.78 29.72 12.88
C HIS A 4 -5.99 28.91 12.41
N SER A 5 -5.94 28.41 11.17
CA SER A 5 -6.86 27.40 10.67
C SER A 5 -6.59 26.11 11.45
N SER A 6 -7.16 26.08 12.64
CA SER A 6 -7.30 25.00 13.59
C SER A 6 -7.25 23.65 12.90
N CYS A 7 -6.23 22.86 13.23
CA CYS A 7 -6.24 21.42 13.08
C CYS A 7 -7.39 20.88 13.93
N ASP A 8 -8.62 20.97 13.42
CA ASP A 8 -9.79 20.37 14.04
C ASP A 8 -9.72 18.87 13.74
N PRO A 9 -9.40 18.02 14.74
CA PRO A 9 -9.26 16.58 14.53
C PRO A 9 -10.60 15.94 14.11
N ARG A 10 -11.73 16.64 14.26
CA ARG A 10 -13.07 16.18 13.87
C ARG A 10 -13.40 16.53 12.42
N VAL A 11 -12.72 17.52 11.82
CA VAL A 11 -13.11 18.05 10.50
C VAL A 11 -12.07 17.71 9.42
N LYS A 12 -10.77 17.94 9.62
CA LYS A 12 -9.74 17.70 8.58
C LYS A 12 -8.33 17.58 9.17
N ALA A 13 -7.82 16.35 9.37
CA ALA A 13 -6.52 16.10 10.01
C ALA A 13 -5.42 15.57 9.06
N TYR A 14 -5.77 15.15 7.84
CA TYR A 14 -4.85 14.45 6.93
C TYR A 14 -4.73 15.14 5.57
N LYS A 15 -3.77 14.70 4.75
CA LYS A 15 -3.43 15.30 3.44
C LYS A 15 -4.70 15.57 2.62
N ASN A 16 -4.81 16.77 2.06
CA ASN A 16 -5.97 17.27 1.32
C ASN A 16 -7.28 17.40 2.11
N GLY A 17 -7.21 17.41 3.44
CA GLY A 17 -8.39 17.58 4.29
C GLY A 17 -9.27 16.33 4.35
N LYS A 18 -8.67 15.16 4.20
CA LYS A 18 -9.37 13.88 4.33
C LYS A 18 -9.56 13.49 5.81
N THR A 19 -10.60 12.71 6.08
CA THR A 19 -10.77 12.03 7.38
C THR A 19 -10.03 10.70 7.40
N PHE A 20 -9.76 10.15 8.59
CA PHE A 20 -9.08 8.86 8.71
C PHE A 20 -9.84 7.73 8.01
N ASP A 21 -11.18 7.71 8.12
CA ASP A 21 -12.02 6.69 7.50
C ASP A 21 -11.98 6.74 5.96
N GLN A 22 -11.82 7.93 5.38
CA GLN A 22 -11.59 8.08 3.94
C GLN A 22 -10.23 7.47 3.55
N CYS A 23 -9.16 7.79 4.27
CA CYS A 23 -7.84 7.19 4.05
C CYS A 23 -7.87 5.66 4.21
N ARG A 24 -8.64 5.14 5.18
CA ARG A 24 -8.85 3.71 5.40
C ARG A 24 -9.54 3.04 4.22
N THR A 25 -10.59 3.67 3.70
CA THR A 25 -11.38 3.16 2.57
C THR A 25 -10.56 3.16 1.29
N GLU A 26 -9.84 4.26 1.03
CA GLU A 26 -8.92 4.41 -0.10
C GLU A 26 -7.80 3.37 -0.04
N ALA A 27 -7.10 3.24 1.09
CA ALA A 27 -6.03 2.25 1.25
C ALA A 27 -6.52 0.81 0.99
N ARG A 28 -7.74 0.46 1.42
CA ARG A 28 -8.33 -0.85 1.12
C ARG A 28 -8.57 -1.07 -0.37
N ALA A 29 -9.15 -0.07 -1.04
CA ALA A 29 -9.38 -0.15 -2.48
C ALA A 29 -8.06 -0.29 -3.25
N LEU A 30 -7.03 0.47 -2.85
CA LEU A 30 -5.70 0.42 -3.47
C LEU A 30 -4.99 -0.93 -3.23
N VAL A 31 -5.09 -1.51 -2.04
CA VAL A 31 -4.55 -2.86 -1.77
C VAL A 31 -5.19 -3.90 -2.68
N THR A 32 -6.53 -3.90 -2.78
CA THR A 32 -7.24 -4.83 -3.68
C THR A 32 -6.81 -4.62 -5.14
N LYS A 33 -6.66 -3.37 -5.58
CA LYS A 33 -6.16 -3.04 -6.92
C LYS A 33 -4.76 -3.58 -7.15
N LEU A 34 -3.81 -3.35 -6.24
CA LEU A 34 -2.43 -3.86 -6.32
C LEU A 34 -2.39 -5.38 -6.36
N ILE A 35 -3.22 -6.05 -5.56
CA ILE A 35 -3.32 -7.52 -5.56
C ILE A 35 -3.85 -8.01 -6.92
N ASN A 36 -4.89 -7.37 -7.45
CA ASN A 36 -5.49 -7.75 -8.73
C ASN A 36 -4.52 -7.51 -9.90
N GLU A 37 -3.90 -6.33 -9.99
CA GLU A 37 -2.90 -6.03 -11.03
C GLU A 37 -1.77 -7.04 -11.02
N SER A 38 -1.28 -7.36 -9.82
CA SER A 38 -0.24 -8.36 -9.65
C SER A 38 -0.73 -9.81 -9.85
N VAL A 39 -2.05 -10.08 -9.93
CA VAL A 39 -2.64 -11.36 -10.38
C VAL A 39 -2.83 -11.36 -11.90
N THR A 40 -3.16 -10.24 -12.53
CA THR A 40 -3.48 -10.17 -13.98
C THR A 40 -2.24 -10.21 -14.87
N SER A 41 -1.08 -9.74 -14.42
CA SER A 41 0.19 -9.86 -15.15
C SER A 41 0.67 -11.31 -15.37
N THR A 42 -0.05 -12.32 -14.85
CA THR A 42 0.25 -13.76 -15.00
C THR A 42 -0.11 -14.34 -16.39
N ASN A 43 -0.88 -13.62 -17.22
CA ASN A 43 -1.30 -14.11 -18.54
C ASN A 43 -0.44 -13.62 -19.72
N ALA A 44 0.58 -12.80 -19.46
CA ALA A 44 1.53 -12.35 -20.48
C ALA A 44 2.86 -13.09 -20.32
N VAL A 45 2.96 -14.25 -20.97
CA VAL A 45 4.17 -14.94 -21.45
C VAL A 45 5.49 -14.25 -21.10
N THR A 46 6.31 -14.87 -20.25
CA THR A 46 7.77 -15.01 -20.45
C THR A 46 8.39 -15.93 -19.38
N THR A 47 8.70 -17.15 -19.82
CA THR A 47 9.97 -17.85 -19.62
C THR A 47 10.69 -17.73 -18.26
N ALA A 48 10.55 -18.77 -17.44
CA ALA A 48 11.63 -19.40 -16.67
C ALA A 48 12.47 -18.54 -15.70
N THR A 49 11.84 -17.84 -14.76
CA THR A 49 12.46 -17.54 -13.46
C THR A 49 11.39 -17.62 -12.37
N ASN A 50 11.74 -18.20 -11.22
CA ASN A 50 10.92 -18.22 -10.01
C ASN A 50 10.86 -16.79 -9.43
N ASP A 51 10.30 -15.84 -10.18
CA ASP A 51 10.18 -14.46 -9.76
C ASP A 51 8.99 -14.37 -8.83
N ASN A 52 9.29 -14.51 -7.54
CA ASN A 52 8.38 -14.17 -6.46
C ASN A 52 7.70 -12.86 -6.80
N LYS A 53 6.37 -12.84 -6.72
CA LYS A 53 5.51 -11.68 -6.98
C LYS A 53 5.87 -10.54 -6.01
N GLU A 54 6.70 -9.59 -6.44
CA GLU A 54 7.17 -8.47 -5.60
C GLU A 54 6.49 -7.14 -6.00
N ILE A 55 6.03 -6.37 -5.01
CA ILE A 55 5.51 -5.01 -5.17
C ILE A 55 6.47 -4.05 -4.47
N THR A 56 7.05 -3.10 -5.17
CA THR A 56 8.04 -2.17 -4.57
C THR A 56 7.36 -1.09 -3.70
N TRP A 57 8.05 -0.58 -2.68
CA TRP A 57 7.53 0.53 -1.88
C TRP A 57 7.33 1.81 -2.70
N ASN A 58 8.15 2.04 -3.74
CA ASN A 58 7.99 3.18 -4.63
C ASN A 58 6.65 3.12 -5.38
N GLN A 59 6.29 1.95 -5.92
CA GLN A 59 4.97 1.76 -6.54
C GLN A 59 3.83 2.01 -5.56
N ILE A 60 3.97 1.57 -4.30
CA ILE A 60 2.95 1.82 -3.26
C ILE A 60 2.88 3.31 -2.92
N LEU A 61 4.01 4.02 -2.92
CA LEU A 61 4.06 5.45 -2.63
C LEU A 61 3.42 6.28 -3.76
N GLU A 62 3.69 5.91 -5.01
CA GLU A 62 3.10 6.54 -6.20
C GLU A 62 1.59 6.32 -6.24
N ILE A 63 1.12 5.08 -6.04
CA ILE A 63 -0.33 4.79 -6.06
C ILE A 63 -1.07 5.43 -4.89
N ALA A 64 -0.39 5.63 -3.76
CA ALA A 64 -0.90 6.39 -2.62
C ALA A 64 -0.81 7.91 -2.82
N ASN A 65 -0.36 8.39 -3.99
CA ASN A 65 -0.17 9.82 -4.28
C ASN A 65 0.66 10.55 -3.21
N HIS A 66 1.72 9.89 -2.74
CA HIS A 66 2.58 10.36 -1.65
C HIS A 66 1.79 10.77 -0.39
N ASP A 67 0.65 10.12 -0.11
CA ASP A 67 -0.08 10.24 1.15
C ASP A 67 0.48 9.23 2.14
N GLU A 68 1.16 9.74 3.18
CA GLU A 68 1.85 8.91 4.17
C GLU A 68 0.90 8.00 4.96
N ILE A 69 -0.33 8.46 5.23
CA ILE A 69 -1.31 7.69 6.00
C ILE A 69 -1.82 6.54 5.15
N VAL A 70 -2.19 6.82 3.89
CA VAL A 70 -2.63 5.80 2.94
C VAL A 70 -1.51 4.79 2.69
N TYR A 71 -0.28 5.25 2.46
CA TYR A 71 0.90 4.40 2.30
C TYR A 71 1.11 3.45 3.49
N LYS A 72 1.09 3.98 4.72
CA LYS A 72 1.24 3.17 5.95
C LYS A 72 0.11 2.17 6.11
N LEU A 73 -1.13 2.55 5.76
CA LEU A 73 -2.28 1.65 5.82
C LEU A 73 -2.18 0.52 4.79
N ILE A 74 -1.71 0.80 3.57
CA ILE A 74 -1.47 -0.21 2.54
C ILE A 74 -0.47 -1.26 3.05
N LEU A 75 0.69 -0.84 3.56
CA LEU A 75 1.69 -1.76 4.13
C LEU A 75 1.12 -2.56 5.31
N LYS A 76 0.35 -1.91 6.19
CA LYS A 76 -0.33 -2.60 7.31
C LYS A 76 -1.26 -3.70 6.81
N TYR A 77 -2.03 -3.44 5.75
CA TYR A 77 -2.95 -4.44 5.18
C TYR A 77 -2.21 -5.59 4.51
N PHE A 78 -1.15 -5.33 3.74
CA PHE A 78 -0.30 -6.40 3.21
C PHE A 78 0.24 -7.31 4.31
N ARG A 79 0.74 -6.72 5.41
CA ARG A 79 1.21 -7.49 6.57
C ARG A 79 0.10 -8.33 7.21
N GLN A 80 -1.11 -7.78 7.34
CA GLN A 80 -2.28 -8.52 7.86
C GLN A 80 -2.70 -9.68 6.96
N MET A 81 -2.47 -9.56 5.65
CA MET A 81 -2.75 -10.60 4.66
C MET A 81 -1.63 -11.65 4.53
N GLY A 82 -0.58 -11.56 5.35
CA GLY A 82 0.53 -12.53 5.36
C GLY A 82 1.63 -12.24 4.34
N TYR A 83 1.67 -11.05 3.75
CA TYR A 83 2.80 -10.64 2.90
C TYR A 83 3.99 -10.19 3.76
N ASP A 84 5.20 -10.50 3.30
CA ASP A 84 6.42 -9.87 3.80
C ASP A 84 6.52 -8.48 3.21
N ILE A 85 6.36 -7.44 4.03
CA ILE A 85 6.43 -6.05 3.58
C ILE A 85 7.87 -5.52 3.43
N GLY A 86 8.86 -6.34 3.75
CA GLY A 86 10.27 -5.97 3.67
C GLY A 86 10.70 -4.96 4.73
N ASN A 87 11.81 -4.28 4.47
CA ASN A 87 12.41 -3.28 5.36
C ASN A 87 13.18 -2.23 4.56
N TYR A 88 13.84 -1.28 5.22
CA TYR A 88 14.61 -0.23 4.54
C TYR A 88 15.74 -0.76 3.63
N LYS A 89 16.26 -1.97 3.88
CA LYS A 89 17.27 -2.62 3.00
C LYS A 89 16.62 -3.36 1.83
N ARG A 90 15.36 -3.79 1.97
CA ARG A 90 14.57 -4.51 0.98
C ARG A 90 13.16 -3.91 0.92
N PRO A 91 12.99 -2.71 0.31
CA PRO A 91 11.72 -1.97 0.35
C PRO A 91 10.73 -2.53 -0.68
N ARG A 92 10.30 -3.77 -0.46
CA ARG A 92 9.43 -4.54 -1.34
C ARG A 92 8.51 -5.45 -0.54
N VAL A 93 7.31 -5.64 -1.07
CA VAL A 93 6.27 -6.50 -0.53
C VAL A 93 6.24 -7.78 -1.35
N VAL A 94 6.40 -8.94 -0.70
CA VAL A 94 6.41 -10.25 -1.36
C VAL A 94 5.37 -11.14 -0.72
N LYS A 95 4.64 -11.91 -1.53
CA LYS A 95 3.75 -12.93 -0.99
C LYS A 95 4.61 -14.05 -0.40
N LEU A 96 4.45 -14.31 0.89
CA LEU A 96 4.99 -15.52 1.48
C LEU A 96 4.13 -16.67 0.95
N ASP A 97 4.72 -17.51 0.09
CA ASP A 97 4.08 -18.79 -0.20
C ASP A 97 4.09 -19.60 1.08
N SER A 98 2.91 -20.05 1.50
CA SER A 98 2.71 -20.96 2.62
C SER A 98 3.27 -22.34 2.26
N GLY A 99 4.58 -22.45 2.07
CA GLY A 99 5.32 -23.66 1.77
C GLY A 99 6.03 -24.17 3.03
N ASN A 100 5.49 -25.26 3.58
CA ASN A 100 6.05 -26.15 4.60
C ASN A 100 6.33 -25.57 6.00
N LYS A 101 5.41 -25.85 6.91
CA LYS A 101 5.77 -26.28 8.27
C LYS A 101 5.23 -27.68 8.50
#